data_AF-A0A6B3NZ27-F1
#
_entry.id   AF-A0A6B3NZ27-F1
#
_cell.length_a   1.000
_cell.length_b   1.000
_cell.length_c   1.000
_cell.angle_alpha   90.00
_cell.angle_beta   90.00
_cell.angle_gamma   90.00
#
_symmetry.space_group_name_H-M   'P 1'
#
loop_
_entity.id
_entity.type
_entity.pdbx_description
1 polymer ?
#
loop_
_entity_poly.entity_id
_entity_poly.type
_entity_poly.pdbx_seq_one_letter_code
_entity_poly.pdbx_strand_id
1 'polypeptide(L)' 'MDNSSTIQAIISDDPIRRRMLEIVRSLNLPDCWIGAGFVRNAVWDHLHGRSSSTVSTDVDVIWFDATRCTPEQDEALEAA' A
#
# COMPACT_ATOMS: atom_id res chain seq x y z
N MET A 1 1.99 7.27 22.33
CA MET A 1 1.76 6.31 21.25
C MET A 1 3.09 6.05 20.58
N ASP A 2 3.40 4.81 20.25
CA ASP A 2 4.55 4.51 19.40
C ASP A 2 4.25 4.92 17.95
N ASN A 3 5.31 5.13 17.15
CA ASN A 3 5.16 5.58 15.76
C ASN A 3 4.39 4.58 14.87
N SER A 4 4.46 3.28 15.17
CA SER A 4 3.77 2.24 14.40
C SER A 4 2.26 2.31 14.60
N SER A 5 1.81 2.42 15.85
CA SER A 5 0.40 2.61 16.24
C SER A 5 -0.19 3.86 15.59
N THR A 6 0.57 4.96 15.55
CA THR A 6 0.13 6.20 14.87
C THR A 6 -0.06 5.98 13.37
N ILE A 7 0.90 5.33 12.70
CA ILE A 7 0.78 5.01 11.26
C ILE A 7 -0.41 4.09 11.00
N GLN A 8 -0.60 3.06 11.83
CA GLN A 8 -1.74 2.15 11.71
C GLN A 8 -3.07 2.91 11.83
N ALA A 9 -3.18 3.84 12.77
CA ALA A 9 -4.37 4.68 12.92
C ALA A 9 -4.60 5.56 11.68
N ILE A 10 -3.57 6.26 11.20
CA ILE A 10 -3.67 7.13 10.00
C ILE A 10 -4.18 6.33 8.78
N ILE A 11 -3.60 5.16 8.54
CA ILE A 11 -3.98 4.33 7.39
C ILE A 11 -5.34 3.68 7.60
N SER A 12 -5.64 3.21 8.81
CA SER A 12 -6.89 2.54 9.12
C SER A 12 -8.07 3.49 9.17
N ASP A 13 -7.89 4.79 9.44
CA ASP A 13 -8.98 5.77 9.44
C ASP A 13 -9.38 6.23 8.03
N ASP A 14 -8.53 5.98 7.02
CA ASP A 14 -8.83 6.27 5.61
C ASP A 14 -9.55 5.08 4.95
N PRO A 15 -10.85 5.20 4.60
CA PRO A 15 -11.61 4.08 4.04
C PRO A 15 -11.11 3.63 2.66
N ILE A 16 -10.56 4.54 1.86
CA ILE A 16 -10.03 4.23 0.52
C ILE A 16 -8.77 3.40 0.69
N ARG A 17 -7.84 3.85 1.54
CA ARG A 17 -6.60 3.11 1.81
C ARG A 17 -6.88 1.74 2.43
N ARG A 18 -7.84 1.65 3.36
CA ARG A 18 -8.29 0.36 3.91
C ARG A 18 -8.80 -0.58 2.82
N ARG A 19 -9.64 -0.07 1.91
CA ARG A 19 -10.16 -0.86 0.79
C ARG A 19 -9.06 -1.35 -0.15
N MET A 20 -8.05 -0.54 -0.42
CA MET A 20 -6.92 -0.93 -1.27
C MET A 20 -6.09 -2.03 -0.62
N LEU A 21 -5.85 -1.97 0.70
CA LEU A 21 -5.20 -3.04 1.45
C LEU A 21 -6.00 -4.35 1.39
N GLU A 22 -7.33 -4.30 1.47
CA GLU A 22 -8.19 -5.48 1.29
C GLU A 22 -8.06 -6.09 -0.11
N ILE A 23 -8.02 -5.25 -1.15
CA ILE A 23 -7.85 -5.69 -2.54
C ILE A 23 -6.49 -6.37 -2.73
N VAL A 24 -5.40 -5.73 -2.31
CA VAL A 24 -4.06 -6.32 -2.43
C VAL A 24 -3.94 -7.61 -1.62
N ARG A 25 -4.53 -7.67 -0.42
CA ARG A 25 -4.61 -8.91 0.35
C ARG A 25 -5.37 -10.01 -0.41
N SER A 26 -6.41 -9.66 -1.17
CA SER A 26 -7.20 -10.64 -1.93
C SER A 26 -6.46 -11.24 -3.12
N LEU A 27 -5.37 -10.62 -3.59
CA LEU A 27 -4.50 -11.18 -4.63
C LEU A 27 -3.80 -12.46 -4.16
N ASN A 28 -3.70 -12.66 -2.84
CA ASN A 28 -3.09 -13.84 -2.22
C ASN A 28 -1.66 -14.11 -2.75
N LEU A 29 -0.92 -13.03 -3.05
CA LEU A 29 0.48 -13.09 -3.44
C LEU A 29 1.37 -13.32 -2.20
N PRO A 30 2.47 -14.08 -2.35
CA PRO A 30 3.41 -14.31 -1.26
C PRO A 30 4.14 -13.02 -0.89
N ASP A 31 4.28 -12.81 0.43
CA ASP A 31 4.96 -11.65 1.02
C ASP A 31 4.58 -10.32 0.35
N CYS A 32 3.28 -10.05 0.26
CA CYS A 32 2.71 -8.94 -0.52
C CYS A 32 2.23 -7.75 0.34
N TRP A 33 2.62 -6.54 -0.06
CA TRP A 33 2.48 -5.30 0.75
C TRP A 33 2.19 -4.10 -0.16
N ILE A 34 1.51 -3.10 0.38
CA ILE A 34 1.46 -1.75 -0.21
C ILE A 34 2.47 -0.86 0.52
N GLY A 35 3.30 -0.14 -0.23
CA GLY A 35 4.42 0.63 0.32
C GLY A 35 4.54 2.07 -0.18
N ALA A 36 5.75 2.62 -0.01
CA ALA A 36 6.21 3.88 -0.59
C ALA A 36 5.22 5.05 -0.51
N GLY A 37 4.74 5.58 -1.64
CA GLY A 37 3.91 6.79 -1.68
C GLY A 37 2.60 6.66 -0.92
N PHE A 38 2.03 5.45 -0.89
CA PHE A 38 0.78 5.16 -0.21
C PHE A 38 0.82 5.49 1.29
N VAL A 39 1.88 5.05 1.98
CA VAL A 39 2.08 5.27 3.42
C VAL A 39 2.65 6.66 3.67
N ARG A 40 3.71 7.04 2.93
CA ARG A 40 4.42 8.30 3.14
C ARG A 40 3.49 9.50 2.98
N ASN A 41 2.66 9.53 1.95
CA ASN A 41 1.79 10.67 1.68
C ASN A 41 0.71 10.81 2.76
N ALA A 42 0.12 9.70 3.22
CA ALA A 42 -0.87 9.71 4.30
C ALA A 42 -0.30 10.26 5.61
N VAL A 43 0.91 9.82 5.97
CA VAL A 43 1.62 10.33 7.15
C VAL A 43 1.97 11.80 6.97
N TRP A 44 2.42 12.20 5.77
CA TRP A 44 2.75 13.59 5.47
C TRP A 44 1.55 14.52 5.61
N ASP A 45 0.40 14.13 5.08
CA ASP A 45 -0.83 14.91 5.18
C ASP A 45 -1.29 15.05 6.62
N HIS A 46 -1.25 13.94 7.38
CA HIS A 46 -1.56 13.94 8.80
C HIS A 46 -0.68 14.93 9.58
N LEU A 47 0.64 14.88 9.37
CA LEU A 47 1.59 15.77 10.06
C LEU A 47 1.43 17.24 9.70
N HIS A 48 0.90 17.55 8.51
CA HIS A 48 0.70 18.92 8.04
C HIS A 48 -0.75 19.40 8.16
N GLY A 49 -1.63 18.64 8.81
CA GLY A 49 -3.04 18.99 8.99
C GLY A 49 -3.81 19.13 7.68
N ARG A 50 -3.38 18.44 6.62
CA ARG A 50 -4.05 18.44 5.32
C ARG A 50 -5.16 17.40 5.33
N SER A 51 -6.24 17.66 4.59
CA SER A 51 -7.21 16.61 4.28
C SER A 51 -6.51 15.44 3.60
N SER A 52 -6.94 14.20 3.88
CA SER A 52 -6.34 13.02 3.24
C SER A 52 -6.30 13.22 1.74
N SER A 53 -5.08 13.24 1.18
CA SER A 53 -4.93 13.27 -0.27
C SER A 53 -5.63 12.06 -0.87
N THR A 54 -6.43 12.33 -1.90
CA THR A 54 -6.92 11.28 -2.78
C THR A 54 -5.72 10.44 -3.19
N VAL A 55 -5.86 9.11 -3.18
CA VAL A 55 -4.86 8.21 -3.75
C VAL A 55 -4.89 8.39 -5.27
N SER A 56 -4.36 9.51 -5.76
CA SER A 56 -4.36 9.89 -7.19
C SER A 56 -3.03 9.57 -7.87
N THR A 57 -2.13 8.91 -7.14
CA THR A 57 -0.82 8.49 -7.63
C THR A 57 -0.78 6.98 -7.74
N ASP A 58 0.12 6.48 -8.56
CA ASP A 58 0.45 5.06 -8.68
C ASP A 58 0.64 4.42 -7.30
N VAL A 59 0.22 3.16 -7.18
CA VAL A 59 0.22 2.40 -5.94
C VAL A 59 1.34 1.37 -6.02
N ASP A 60 2.37 1.58 -5.23
CA ASP A 60 3.49 0.64 -5.13
C ASP A 60 3.06 -0.62 -4.37
N VAL A 61 2.84 -1.72 -5.10
CA VAL A 61 2.60 -3.06 -4.55
C VAL A 61 3.86 -3.90 -4.71
N ILE A 62 4.45 -4.32 -3.60
CA ILE A 62 5.61 -5.22 -3.58
C ILE A 62 5.15 -6.63 -3.22
N TRP A 63 5.80 -7.63 -3.80
CA TRP A 63 5.58 -9.04 -3.50
C TRP A 63 6.89 -9.81 -3.66
N PHE A 64 7.00 -11.00 -3.04
CA PHE A 64 8.21 -11.81 -3.16
C PHE A 64 7.92 -13.31 -3.09
N ASP A 65 8.39 -14.04 -4.11
CA ASP A 65 8.44 -15.50 -4.14
C ASP A 65 9.83 -15.94 -4.60
N ALA A 66 10.62 -16.55 -3.70
CA ALA A 66 11.96 -17.03 -4.01
C ALA A 66 12.02 -18.09 -5.14
N THR A 67 10.89 -18.71 -5.49
CA THR A 67 10.77 -19.69 -6.57
C THR A 67 10.26 -19.10 -7.88
N ARG A 68 9.76 -17.85 -7.87
CA ARG A 68 9.16 -17.16 -9.02
C ARG A 68 9.63 -15.70 -9.04
N CYS A 69 10.83 -15.49 -9.59
CA CYS A 69 11.46 -14.17 -9.66
C CYS A 69 11.74 -13.73 -11.12
N THR A 70 10.84 -14.04 -12.05
CA THR A 70 11.04 -13.73 -13.48
C THR A 70 10.31 -12.44 -13.85
N PRO A 71 10.92 -11.54 -14.65
CA PRO A 71 10.27 -10.29 -15.08
C PRO A 71 8.91 -10.52 -15.76
N GLU A 72 8.76 -11.61 -16.51
CA GLU A 72 7.51 -11.95 -17.20
C GLU A 72 6.35 -12.21 -16.23
N GLN A 73 6.65 -12.67 -15.01
CA GLN A 73 5.65 -12.88 -13.97
C GLN A 73 5.22 -11.54 -13.36
N ASP A 74 6.15 -10.60 -13.21
CA ASP A 74 5.85 -9.24 -12.76
C ASP A 74 4.95 -8.53 -13.78
N GLU A 75 5.30 -8.57 -15.07
CA GLU A 75 4.50 -7.99 -16.16
C GLU A 75 3.09 -8.60 -16.24
N ALA A 76 2.99 -9.93 -16.08
CA ALA A 76 1.69 -10.61 -16.09
C ALA A 76 0.80 -10.22 -14.90
N LEU A 77 1.38 -9.92 -13.74
CA LEU A 77 0.65 -9.46 -12.57
C LEU A 77 0.23 -7.98 -12.70
N GLU A 78 1.07 -7.14 -13.32
CA GLU A 78 0.76 -5.73 -13.56
C GLU A 78 -0.38 -5.54 -14.59
N ALA A 79 -0.47 -6.44 -15.57
CA ALA A 79 -1.49 -6.37 -16.63
C ALA A 79 -2.86 -6.98 -16.28
N ALA A 80 -2.97 -7.68 -15.13
CA ALA A 80 -4.17 -8.42 -14.70
C ALA A 80 -5.22 -7.55 -13.99
#